data_AF-A0A9D6JSF6-F1
#
_entry.id   AF-A0A9D6JSF6-F1
#
_cell.length_a   1.000
_cell.length_b   1.000
_cell.length_c   1.000
_cell.angle_alpha   90.00
_cell.angle_beta   90.00
_cell.angle_gamma   90.00
#
_symmetry.space_group_name_H-M   'P 1'
#
loop_
_entity.id
_entity.type
_entity.pdbx_description
1 polymer ?
#
loop_
_entity_poly.entity_id
_entity_poly.type
_entity_poly.pdbx_seq_one_letter_code
_entity_poly.pdbx_strand_id
1 'polypeptide(L)'
;MGEQIRNLAARLSAGAATEYSCDTHSSSIRTVAGPIPAALARDLEAMASVHQCDTACLTGELLAAAIRDVISALPDAVQQQIHRAKAALASAEAEAHREALNWDPGRT
;
A
#
# COMPACT_ATOMS: atom_id res chain seq x y z
N MET A 1 6.71 11.00 -18.45
CA MET A 1 6.66 10.29 -17.15
C MET A 1 6.00 8.92 -17.37
N GLY A 2 6.48 7.84 -16.76
CA GLY A 2 5.70 6.59 -16.65
C GLY A 2 6.30 5.29 -17.22
N GLU A 3 7.54 5.26 -17.72
CA GLU A 3 8.10 3.99 -18.24
C GLU A 3 8.34 2.95 -17.14
N GLN A 4 8.91 3.37 -16.01
CA GLN A 4 9.13 2.50 -14.86
C GLN A 4 7.81 2.00 -14.23
N ILE A 5 6.80 2.88 -14.16
CA ILE A 5 5.45 2.53 -13.66
C ILE A 5 4.78 1.52 -14.58
N ARG A 6 4.87 1.72 -15.91
CA ARG A 6 4.33 0.76 -16.89
C ARG A 6 5.04 -0.60 -16.84
N ASN A 7 6.36 -0.60 -16.66
CA ASN A 7 7.13 -1.84 -16.50
C ASN A 7 6.71 -2.59 -15.23
N LEU A 8 6.54 -1.87 -14.11
CA LEU A 8 6.03 -2.46 -12.88
C LEU A 8 4.61 -3.02 -13.05
N ALA A 9 3.70 -2.27 -13.68
CA ALA A 9 2.34 -2.73 -13.96
C ALA A 9 2.32 -3.99 -14.85
N ALA A 10 3.19 -4.05 -15.86
CA ALA A 10 3.36 -5.23 -16.70
C ALA A 10 3.86 -6.45 -15.90
N ARG A 11 4.83 -6.25 -15.01
CA ARG A 11 5.33 -7.32 -14.11
C ARG A 11 4.26 -7.82 -13.14
N LEU A 12 3.46 -6.93 -12.58
CA LEU A 12 2.34 -7.30 -11.70
C LEU A 12 1.25 -8.05 -12.47
N SER A 13 0.98 -7.65 -13.71
CA SER A 13 0.01 -8.34 -14.59
C SER A 13 0.50 -9.73 -15.04
N ALA A 14 1.82 -9.93 -15.11
CA ALA A 14 2.44 -11.20 -15.49
C ALA A 14 2.47 -12.26 -14.37
N GLY A 15 2.00 -11.92 -13.16
CA GLY A 15 1.77 -12.90 -12.10
C GLY A 15 3.06 -13.51 -11.51
N ALA A 16 3.91 -12.69 -10.89
CA ALA A 16 4.94 -13.19 -9.99
C ALA A 16 4.42 -13.13 -8.54
N ALA A 17 3.52 -14.05 -8.18
CA ALA A 17 3.02 -14.17 -6.81
C ALA A 17 4.02 -15.01 -5.98
N THR A 18 4.95 -14.35 -5.29
CA THR A 18 5.61 -14.94 -4.13
C THR A 18 4.71 -14.74 -2.92
N GLU A 19 4.39 -15.82 -2.20
CA GLU A 19 3.67 -15.80 -0.92
C GLU A 19 4.16 -14.66 -0.02
N TYR A 20 3.29 -13.67 0.22
CA TYR A 20 3.49 -12.67 1.25
C TYR A 20 2.27 -12.65 2.15
N SER A 21 2.45 -13.18 3.35
CA SER A 21 1.54 -13.01 4.48
C SER A 21 1.79 -11.61 5.06
N CYS A 22 0.91 -10.67 4.75
CA CYS A 22 0.90 -9.36 5.39
C CYS A 22 -0.30 -9.29 6.32
N ASP A 23 -0.05 -9.59 7.60
CA ASP A 23 -0.99 -9.26 8.67
C ASP A 23 -1.21 -7.74 8.65
N THR A 24 -2.46 -7.35 8.46
CA THR A 24 -2.86 -5.97 8.24
C THR A 24 -3.98 -5.57 9.21
N HIS A 25 -3.67 -5.42 10.49
CA HIS A 25 -4.59 -4.79 11.46
C HIS A 25 -4.77 -3.26 11.29
N SER A 26 -6.00 -2.84 10.95
CA SER A 26 -6.70 -1.58 11.28
C SER A 26 -6.16 -0.20 10.86
N SER A 27 -7.11 0.75 10.74
CA SER A 27 -7.11 2.20 10.42
C SER A 27 -6.06 3.09 11.13
N SER A 28 -4.80 2.70 11.08
CA SER A 28 -3.65 3.45 11.60
C SER A 28 -2.77 3.94 10.45
N ILE A 29 -2.09 5.08 10.63
CA ILE A 29 -0.93 5.41 9.79
C ILE A 29 0.03 4.23 9.93
N ARG A 30 0.17 3.43 8.87
CA ARG A 30 1.11 2.31 8.87
C ARG A 30 2.46 2.81 8.40
N THR A 31 3.44 2.71 9.27
CA THR A 31 4.84 2.86 8.87
C THR A 31 5.22 1.66 8.01
N VAL A 32 5.17 1.84 6.70
CA VAL A 32 5.62 0.83 5.73
C VAL A 32 7.13 0.99 5.57
N ALA A 33 7.90 0.11 6.20
CA ALA A 33 9.34 0.06 6.03
C ALA A 33 9.68 -0.91 4.89
N GLY A 34 10.34 -0.41 3.85
CA GLY A 34 10.84 -1.21 2.74
C GLY A 34 12.26 -0.77 2.38
N PRO A 35 13.13 -1.68 1.91
CA PRO A 35 14.46 -1.31 1.48
C PRO A 35 14.37 -0.38 0.25
N ILE A 36 14.88 0.84 0.39
CA ILE A 36 15.04 1.78 -0.72
C ILE A 36 16.52 1.81 -1.13
N PRO A 37 16.83 1.78 -2.44
CA PRO A 37 18.19 1.97 -2.93
C PRO A 37 18.79 3.28 -2.40
N ALA A 38 20.04 3.24 -1.93
CA ALA A 38 20.70 4.38 -1.30
C ALA A 38 20.77 5.64 -2.20
N ALA A 39 20.79 5.48 -3.52
CA ALA A 39 20.72 6.60 -4.45
C ALA A 39 19.36 7.32 -4.37
N LEU A 40 18.26 6.57 -4.41
CA LEU A 40 16.90 7.12 -4.30
C LEU A 40 16.63 7.75 -2.94
N ALA A 41 17.22 7.20 -1.87
CA ALA A 41 17.14 7.78 -0.54
C ALA A 41 17.75 9.21 -0.49
N ARG A 42 18.92 9.39 -1.11
CA ARG A 42 19.58 10.71 -1.20
C ARG A 42 18.79 11.69 -2.06
N ASP A 43 18.21 11.21 -3.17
CA ASP A 43 17.34 12.05 -4.01
C ASP A 43 16.10 12.52 -3.22
N LEU A 44 15.51 11.63 -2.41
CA LEU A 44 14.40 11.94 -1.51
C LEU A 44 14.78 12.99 -0.44
N GLU A 45 15.94 12.82 0.21
CA GLU A 45 16.46 13.80 1.17
C GLU A 45 16.73 15.17 0.53
N ALA A 46 17.30 15.18 -0.68
CA ALA A 46 17.54 16.41 -1.42
C ALA A 46 16.22 17.12 -1.78
N MET A 47 15.22 16.38 -2.25
CA MET A 47 13.88 16.92 -2.53
C MET A 47 13.21 17.45 -1.26
N ALA A 48 13.26 16.71 -0.16
CA ALA A 48 12.70 17.14 1.13
C ALA A 48 13.35 18.44 1.63
N SER A 49 14.67 18.56 1.47
CA SER A 49 15.42 19.78 1.80
C SER A 49 15.01 20.99 0.96
N VAL A 50 14.86 20.82 -0.36
CA VAL A 50 14.41 21.88 -1.28
C VAL A 50 12.97 22.33 -0.96
N HIS A 51 12.09 21.38 -0.64
CA HIS A 51 10.68 21.65 -0.37
C HIS A 51 10.38 21.95 1.11
N GLN A 52 11.40 21.97 1.98
CA GLN A 52 11.29 22.22 3.41
C GLN A 52 10.22 21.35 4.10
N CYS A 53 10.14 20.08 3.70
CA CYS A 53 9.16 19.13 4.23
C CYS A 53 9.85 17.91 4.85
N ASP A 54 9.11 17.17 5.66
CA ASP A 54 9.59 15.92 6.24
C ASP A 54 9.73 14.84 5.16
N THR A 55 10.88 14.17 5.11
CA THR A 55 11.17 13.12 4.13
C THR A 55 10.16 11.98 4.17
N ALA A 56 9.63 11.63 5.35
CA ALA A 56 8.61 10.60 5.49
C ALA A 56 7.26 11.04 4.90
N CYS A 57 6.88 12.31 5.08
CA CYS A 57 5.68 12.86 4.46
C CYS A 57 5.79 12.84 2.93
N LEU A 58 6.91 13.33 2.38
CA LEU A 58 7.17 13.33 0.95
C LEU A 58 7.20 11.91 0.36
N THR A 59 7.82 10.96 1.08
CA THR A 59 7.83 9.54 0.69
C THR A 59 6.42 8.97 0.63
N GLY A 60 5.58 9.27 1.63
CA GLY A 60 4.19 8.83 1.68
C GLY A 60 3.37 9.36 0.49
N GLU A 61 3.52 10.64 0.16
CA GLU A 61 2.83 11.26 -0.99
C GLU A 61 3.26 10.66 -2.32
N LEU A 62 4.58 10.50 -2.53
CA LEU A 62 5.14 9.89 -3.73
C LEU A 62 4.69 8.43 -3.89
N LEU A 63 4.70 7.66 -2.80
CA LEU A 63 4.25 6.27 -2.81
C LEU A 63 2.75 6.19 -3.12
N ALA A 64 1.93 7.05 -2.51
CA ALA A 64 0.49 7.09 -2.79
C ALA A 64 0.19 7.44 -4.26
N ALA A 65 0.94 8.39 -4.84
CA ALA A 65 0.84 8.73 -6.25
C ALA A 65 1.25 7.55 -7.14
N ALA A 66 2.40 6.93 -6.87
CA ALA A 66 2.90 5.79 -7.63
C ALA A 66 1.92 4.60 -7.60
N ILE A 67 1.32 4.28 -6.45
CA ILE A 67 0.32 3.21 -6.34
C ILE A 67 -0.90 3.51 -7.20
N ARG A 68 -1.44 4.74 -7.16
CA ARG A 68 -2.58 5.14 -7.98
C ARG A 68 -2.27 5.03 -9.47
N ASP A 69 -1.09 5.49 -9.88
CA ASP A 69 -0.66 5.44 -11.27
C ASP A 69 -0.50 3.99 -11.74
N VAL A 70 0.12 3.12 -10.93
CA VAL A 70 0.24 1.68 -11.24
C VAL A 70 -1.14 1.06 -11.42
N ILE A 71 -2.07 1.28 -10.47
CA ILE A 71 -3.43 0.71 -10.56
C ILE A 71 -4.12 1.18 -11.84
N SER A 72 -4.02 2.48 -12.17
CA SER A 72 -4.64 3.03 -13.38
C SER A 72 -4.05 2.48 -14.69
N ALA A 73 -2.80 2.02 -14.66
CA ALA A 73 -2.10 1.46 -15.81
C ALA A 73 -2.33 -0.06 -15.99
N LEU A 74 -2.94 -0.73 -15.02
CA LEU A 74 -3.27 -2.16 -15.11
C LEU A 74 -4.49 -2.39 -16.02
N PRO A 75 -4.65 -3.58 -16.61
CA PRO A 75 -5.86 -3.93 -17.36
C PRO A 75 -7.11 -3.88 -16.48
N ASP A 76 -8.26 -3.48 -17.04
CA ASP A 76 -9.53 -3.35 -16.30
C ASP A 76 -9.92 -4.62 -15.52
N ALA A 77 -9.66 -5.79 -16.09
CA ALA A 77 -9.91 -7.07 -15.42
C ALA A 77 -9.10 -7.21 -14.11
N VAL A 78 -7.85 -6.78 -14.11
CA VAL A 78 -6.96 -6.79 -12.94
C VAL A 78 -7.37 -5.70 -11.95
N GLN A 79 -7.73 -4.51 -12.43
CA GLN A 79 -8.26 -3.44 -11.57
C GLN A 79 -9.51 -3.90 -10.81
N GLN A 80 -10.46 -4.55 -11.50
CA GLN A 80 -11.65 -5.09 -10.84
C GLN A 80 -11.32 -6.16 -9.80
N GLN A 81 -10.33 -7.03 -10.06
CA GLN A 81 -9.87 -8.01 -9.08
C GLN A 81 -9.30 -7.32 -7.83
N ILE A 82 -8.46 -6.29 -8.00
CA ILE A 82 -7.93 -5.49 -6.89
C ILE A 82 -9.07 -4.82 -6.11
N HIS A 83 -10.05 -4.23 -6.80
CA HIS A 83 -11.20 -3.60 -6.14
C HIS A 83 -12.03 -4.60 -5.33
N ARG A 84 -12.29 -5.80 -5.86
CA ARG A 84 -13.00 -6.87 -5.14
C ARG A 84 -12.19 -7.35 -3.93
N ALA A 85 -10.88 -7.54 -4.09
CA ALA A 85 -9.99 -7.93 -2.99
C ALA A 85 -9.98 -6.88 -1.87
N LYS A 86 -9.90 -5.59 -2.22
CA LYS A 86 -10.00 -4.48 -1.25
C LYS A 86 -11.33 -4.50 -0.48
N ALA A 87 -12.45 -4.73 -1.17
CA ALA A 87 -13.76 -4.81 -0.53
C ALA A 87 -13.88 -6.02 0.40
N ALA A 88 -13.36 -7.18 -0.01
CA ALA A 88 -13.34 -8.39 0.80
C ALA A 88 -12.51 -8.19 2.08
N LEU A 89 -11.32 -7.58 1.96
CA LEU A 89 -10.47 -7.24 3.11
C LEU A 89 -11.20 -6.33 4.09
N ALA A 90 -11.80 -5.23 3.61
CA ALA A 90 -12.55 -4.31 4.47
C ALA A 90 -13.73 -4.98 5.18
N SER A 91 -14.43 -5.91 4.51
CA SER A 91 -15.52 -6.67 5.13
C SER A 91 -15.05 -7.65 6.20
N ALA A 92 -13.91 -8.32 5.98
CA ALA A 92 -13.32 -9.23 6.95
C ALA A 92 -12.83 -8.46 8.19
N GLU A 93 -12.23 -7.28 7.99
CA GLU A 93 -11.85 -6.38 9.08
C GLU A 93 -13.06 -5.91 9.89
N ALA A 94 -14.16 -5.55 9.23
CA ALA A 94 -15.39 -5.13 9.91
C ALA A 94 -16.00 -6.26 10.75
N GLU A 95 -15.97 -7.50 10.25
CA GLU A 95 -16.45 -8.67 10.99
C GLU A 95 -15.56 -8.97 12.20
N ALA A 96 -14.23 -8.99 12.01
CA ALA A 96 -13.29 -9.19 13.11
C ALA A 96 -13.42 -8.10 14.20
N HIS A 97 -13.65 -6.85 13.79
CA HIS A 97 -13.90 -5.75 14.72
C HIS A 97 -15.22 -5.95 15.48
N ARG A 98 -16.27 -6.44 14.81
CA ARG A 98 -17.55 -6.76 15.43
C ARG A 98 -17.42 -7.88 16.47
N GLU A 99 -16.70 -8.94 16.14
CA GLU A 99 -16.45 -10.06 17.06
C GLU A 99 -15.65 -9.61 18.29
N ALA A 100 -14.63 -8.75 18.10
CA ALA A 100 -13.85 -8.18 19.21
C ALA A 100 -14.70 -7.32 20.15
N LEU A 101 -15.68 -6.58 19.63
CA LEU A 101 -16.61 -5.78 20.45
C LEU A 101 -17.67 -6.63 21.16
N ASN A 102 -17.95 -7.83 20.65
CA ASN A 102 -18.94 -8.75 21.20
C ASN A 102 -18.38 -9.66 22.31
N TRP A 103 -17.08 -9.55 22.60
CA TRP A 103 -16.41 -10.25 23.69
C TRP A 103 -16.68 -9.55 25.03
N ASP A 104 -17.58 -10.12 25.84
CA ASP A 104 -17.81 -9.71 27.23
C ASP A 104 -16.84 -10.47 28.17
N PRO A 105 -15.85 -9.82 28.80
CA PRO A 105 -14.97 -10.49 29.76
C PRO A 105 -15.67 -10.83 31.10
N GLY A 106 -16.95 -10.49 31.27
CA GLY A 106 -17.73 -10.69 32.49
C GLY A 106 -18.41 -12.06 32.60
N ARG A 107 -17.65 -13.15 32.71
CA ARG A 107 -18.19 -14.40 33.25
C ARG A 107 -17.13 -15.13 34.11
N THR A 108 -16.92 -14.61 35.31
CA THR A 108 -16.36 -15.33 36.46
C THR A 108 -17.46 -15.67 37.44
#